data_AF-A0A1J3HW31-F1
#
_entry.id   AF-A0A1J3HW31-F1
#
_cell.length_a   1.000
_cell.length_b   1.000
_cell.length_c   1.000
_cell.angle_alpha   90.00
_cell.angle_beta   90.00
_cell.angle_gamma   90.00
#
_symmetry.space_group_name_H-M   'P 1'
#
loop_
_entity.id
_entity.type
_entity.pdbx_description
1 polymer ?
#
loop_
_entity_poly.entity_id
_entity_poly.type
_entity_poly.pdbx_seq_one_letter_code
_entity_poly.pdbx_strand_id
1 'polypeptide(L)'
;LWSITDYPALGTLAGCKVKGKQACVVCGKDTPFRWLKFSRKHVYMCNRKRLRPGHPYRRRKGWFDNTVESGTASRIQSGAEIF
;
A
#
# COMPACT_ATOMS: atom_id res chain seq x y z
N LEU A 1 11.35 -24.43 -1.86
CA LEU A 1 9.95 -24.63 -1.49
C LEU A 1 9.28 -23.26 -1.47
N TRP A 2 8.33 -22.99 -2.38
CA TRP A 2 7.65 -21.69 -2.44
C TRP A 2 6.30 -21.82 -1.75
N SER A 3 6.16 -21.20 -0.57
CA SER A 3 4.87 -21.14 0.12
C SER A 3 4.02 -20.04 -0.51
N ILE A 4 2.89 -20.40 -1.12
CA ILE A 4 1.87 -19.43 -1.54
C ILE A 4 1.06 -19.08 -0.29
N THR A 5 1.31 -17.90 0.28
CA THR A 5 0.55 -17.38 1.42
C THR A 5 -0.48 -16.37 0.94
N ASP A 6 -1.74 -16.60 1.30
CA ASP A 6 -2.79 -15.61 1.10
C ASP A 6 -2.66 -14.47 2.13
N TYR A 7 -3.43 -13.41 1.94
CA TYR A 7 -3.29 -12.20 2.76
C TYR A 7 -3.65 -12.41 4.24
N PRO A 8 -4.70 -13.18 4.60
CA PRO A 8 -4.93 -13.56 5.99
C PRO A 8 -3.79 -14.39 6.60
N ALA A 9 -3.25 -15.38 5.86
CA ALA A 9 -2.17 -16.22 6.36
C ALA A 9 -0.88 -15.44 6.62
N LEU A 10 -0.63 -14.32 5.93
CA LEU A 10 0.48 -13.42 6.27
C LEU A 10 0.39 -12.91 7.72
N GLY A 11 -0.81 -12.68 8.24
CA GLY A 11 -0.99 -12.26 9.62
C GLY A 11 -0.68 -13.37 10.62
N THR A 12 -1.15 -14.59 10.34
CA THR A 12 -0.95 -15.73 11.23
C THR A 12 0.50 -16.26 11.18
N LEU A 13 1.10 -16.34 9.99
CA LEU A 13 2.40 -17.01 9.80
C LEU A 13 3.59 -16.04 9.89
N ALA A 14 3.45 -14.82 9.39
CA ALA A 14 4.53 -13.83 9.36
C ALA A 14 4.33 -12.69 10.36
N GLY A 15 3.30 -12.79 11.21
CA GLY A 15 2.92 -11.76 12.16
C GLY A 15 2.31 -10.51 11.52
N CYS A 16 2.26 -10.38 10.19
CA CYS A 16 1.88 -9.15 9.48
C CYS A 16 0.61 -8.49 10.04
N LYS A 17 0.59 -7.16 10.16
CA LYS A 17 -0.68 -6.46 10.35
C LYS A 17 -1.50 -6.65 9.09
N VAL A 18 -2.68 -7.24 9.23
CA VAL A 18 -3.62 -7.48 8.12
C VAL A 18 -4.83 -6.54 8.15
N LYS A 19 -4.88 -5.62 9.13
CA LYS A 19 -5.93 -4.60 9.32
C LYS A 19 -5.34 -3.27 9.79
N GLY A 20 -6.14 -2.21 9.69
CA GLY A 20 -5.80 -0.88 10.19
C GLY A 20 -4.95 -0.06 9.21
N LYS A 21 -4.11 0.83 9.74
CA LYS A 21 -3.32 1.83 8.99
C LYS A 21 -2.08 1.25 8.29
N GLN A 22 -1.63 0.07 8.70
CA GLN A 22 -0.40 -0.58 8.25
C GLN A 22 -0.69 -1.97 7.67
N ALA A 23 -1.92 -2.22 7.19
CA ALA A 23 -2.25 -3.55 6.71
C ALA A 23 -1.51 -3.90 5.42
N CYS A 24 -1.33 -2.92 4.53
CA CYS A 24 -0.80 -3.14 3.18
C CYS A 24 0.70 -3.46 3.20
N VAL A 25 1.05 -4.74 3.16
CA VAL A 25 2.45 -5.21 3.08
C VAL A 25 3.18 -4.69 1.86
N VAL A 26 2.44 -4.46 0.76
CA VAL A 26 3.02 -3.92 -0.46
C VAL A 26 3.33 -2.43 -0.31
N CYS A 27 2.56 -1.69 0.49
CA CYS A 27 2.69 -0.25 0.67
C CYS A 27 3.73 0.07 1.75
N GLY A 28 3.82 -0.78 2.77
CA GLY A 28 4.76 -0.63 3.86
C GLY A 28 4.36 0.43 4.88
N LYS A 29 5.21 0.60 5.89
CA LYS A 29 5.15 1.62 6.93
C LYS A 29 5.11 3.02 6.28
N ASP A 30 4.41 3.93 6.95
CA ASP A 30 4.28 5.36 6.57
C ASP A 30 3.59 5.65 5.24
N THR A 31 2.93 4.66 4.63
CA THR A 31 2.06 4.92 3.49
C THR A 31 0.88 5.80 3.92
N PRO A 32 0.64 6.92 3.24
CA PRO A 32 -0.54 7.74 3.50
C PRO A 32 -1.81 6.92 3.29
N PHE A 33 -2.72 6.93 4.27
CA PHE A 33 -3.98 6.21 4.22
C PHE A 33 -5.14 7.16 4.51
N ARG A 34 -6.34 6.79 4.06
CA ARG A 34 -7.59 7.47 4.37
C ARG A 34 -8.60 6.48 4.93
N TRP A 35 -9.30 6.87 5.98
CA TRP A 35 -10.47 6.13 6.46
C TRP A 35 -11.72 6.54 5.68
N LEU A 36 -12.36 5.58 5.03
CA LEU A 36 -13.65 5.78 4.39
C LEU A 36 -14.76 5.52 5.40
N LYS A 37 -15.42 6.59 5.87
CA LYS A 37 -16.44 6.54 6.92
C LYS A 37 -17.58 5.57 6.61
N PHE A 38 -18.08 5.59 5.38
CA PHE A 38 -19.26 4.81 4.99
C PHE A 38 -18.96 3.33 4.74
N SER A 39 -17.81 3.00 4.14
CA SER A 39 -17.42 1.61 3.93
C SER A 39 -16.69 0.98 5.11
N ARG A 40 -16.29 1.80 6.10
CA ARG A 40 -15.46 1.41 7.26
C ARG A 40 -14.17 0.70 6.84
N LYS A 41 -13.49 1.23 5.81
CA LYS A 41 -12.25 0.67 5.26
C LYS A 41 -11.12 1.70 5.27
N HIS A 42 -9.90 1.22 5.45
CA HIS A 42 -8.69 1.99 5.17
C HIS A 42 -8.36 1.85 3.68
N VAL A 43 -8.16 2.98 3.00
CA VAL A 43 -7.64 3.02 1.63
C VAL A 43 -6.23 3.57 1.67
N TYR A 44 -5.31 2.86 1.03
CA TYR A 44 -3.91 3.24 0.91
C TYR A 44 -3.72 4.10 -0.33
N MET A 45 -3.15 5.27 -0.13
CA MET A 45 -2.90 6.26 -1.17
C MET A 45 -1.47 6.09 -1.71
N CYS A 46 -1.07 6.99 -2.61
CA CYS A 46 0.29 7.00 -3.16
C CYS A 46 0.66 5.77 -4.03
N ASN A 47 -0.34 5.06 -4.57
CA ASN A 47 -0.12 3.86 -5.38
C ASN A 47 0.57 4.14 -6.72
N ARG A 48 0.44 5.35 -7.27
CA ARG A 48 1.03 5.72 -8.57
C ARG A 48 2.54 5.89 -8.47
N LYS A 49 3.11 6.07 -7.27
CA LYS A 49 4.57 6.01 -7.03
C LYS A 49 5.21 4.67 -7.40
N ARG A 50 4.42 3.59 -7.54
CA ARG A 50 4.91 2.28 -8.01
C ARG A 50 5.09 2.19 -9.51
N LEU A 51 4.38 3.03 -10.27
CA LEU A 51 4.52 3.09 -11.72
C LEU A 51 5.91 3.63 -12.07
N ARG A 52 6.43 3.33 -13.26
CA ARG A 52 7.73 3.88 -13.69
C ARG A 52 7.75 5.42 -13.63
N PRO A 53 8.89 6.04 -13.30
CA PRO A 53 9.07 7.48 -13.48
C PRO A 53 8.65 7.89 -14.90
N GLY A 54 7.89 8.97 -15.03
CA GLY A 54 7.36 9.46 -16.32
C GLY A 54 6.02 8.86 -16.76
N HIS A 55 5.51 7.81 -16.10
CA HIS A 55 4.22 7.21 -16.46
C HIS A 55 3.09 8.26 -16.46
N PRO A 56 2.23 8.33 -17.52
CA PRO A 56 1.22 9.38 -17.65
C PRO A 56 0.29 9.53 -16.42
N TYR A 57 -0.08 8.41 -15.80
CA TYR A 57 -0.96 8.40 -14.62
C TYR A 57 -0.39 9.09 -13.39
N ARG A 58 0.93 9.25 -13.27
CA ARG A 58 1.54 10.03 -12.18
C ARG A 58 1.17 11.52 -12.27
N ARG A 59 0.88 12.03 -13.47
CA ARG A 59 0.57 13.45 -13.76
C ARG A 59 -0.93 13.72 -13.98
N ARG A 60 -1.73 12.70 -14.30
CA ARG A 60 -3.19 12.83 -14.55
C ARG A 60 -4.01 13.00 -13.27
N LYS A 61 -3.81 14.08 -12.53
CA LYS A 61 -4.45 14.32 -11.22
C LYS A 61 -5.98 14.22 -11.22
N GLY A 62 -6.64 14.69 -12.29
CA GLY A 62 -8.11 14.74 -12.40
C GLY A 62 -8.81 13.39 -12.49
N TRP A 63 -8.08 12.31 -12.80
CA TRP A 63 -8.63 10.95 -12.85
C TRP A 63 -8.58 10.25 -11.49
N PHE A 64 -7.98 10.90 -10.49
CA PHE A 64 -7.75 10.34 -9.17
C PHE A 64 -8.18 11.36 -8.11
N ASP A 65 -7.37 11.54 -7.07
CA ASP A 65 -7.63 12.39 -5.91
C ASP A 65 -7.16 13.86 -6.10
N ASN A 66 -7.01 14.32 -7.34
CA ASN A 66 -6.47 15.64 -7.68
C ASN A 66 -5.05 15.93 -7.16
N THR A 67 -4.32 14.91 -6.70
CA THR A 67 -2.91 15.04 -6.33
C THR A 67 -1.97 14.54 -7.43
N VAL A 68 -0.74 15.08 -7.43
CA VAL A 68 0.38 14.58 -8.21
C VAL A 68 1.30 13.84 -7.27
N GLU A 69 1.62 12.60 -7.60
CA GLU A 69 2.49 11.75 -6.79
C GLU A 69 3.91 11.76 -7.36
N SER A 70 4.77 12.58 -6.76
CA SER A 70 6.21 12.61 -7.03
C SER A 70 6.98 11.59 -6.16
N GLY A 71 8.16 11.19 -6.63
CA GLY A 71 9.04 10.25 -5.93
C GLY A 71 8.85 8.78 -6.31
N THR A 72 9.53 7.91 -5.59
CA THR A 72 9.52 6.44 -5.74
C THR A 72 8.69 5.80 -4.65
N ALA A 73 8.06 4.67 -4.96
CA ALA A 73 7.44 3.85 -3.93
C ALA A 73 8.51 3.35 -2.96
N SER A 74 8.14 3.22 -1.69
CA SER A 74 8.90 2.47 -0.71
C SER A 74 9.16 1.04 -1.22
N ARG A 75 10.29 0.46 -0.82
CA ARG A 75 10.55 -0.96 -1.04
C ARG A 75 9.42 -1.76 -0.40
N ILE A 76 8.94 -2.79 -1.10
CA ILE A 76 7.98 -3.74 -0.53
C ILE A 76 8.61 -4.31 0.73
N GLN A 77 7.93 -4.09 1.86
CA GLN A 77 8.43 -4.55 3.14
C GLN A 77 8.10 -6.02 3.32
N SER A 78 9.07 -6.76 3.86
CA SER A 78 8.82 -8.13 4.33
C SER A 78 8.01 -8.09 5.62
N GLY A 79 7.38 -9.20 6.00
CA GLY A 79 6.63 -9.29 7.26
C GLY A 79 7.46 -8.89 8.48
N ALA A 80 8.76 -9.23 8.48
CA ALA A 80 9.71 -8.85 9.52
C ALA A 80 10.01 -7.35 9.59
N GLU A 81 9.91 -6.62 8.48
CA GLU A 81 10.15 -5.17 8.43
C GLU A 81 8.93 -4.34 8.82
N ILE A 82 7.74 -4.96 8.84
CA ILE A 82 6.47 -4.30 9.21
C ILE A 82 6.26 -4.37 10.74
N PHE A 83 6.94 -5.28 11.43
CA PHE A 83 7.03 -5.33 12.88
C PHE A 83 8.21 -4.55 13.42
#